data_AF-A0A969J0X9-F1
#
_entry.id   AF-A0A969J0X9-F1
#
_cell.length_a   1.000
_cell.length_b   1.000
_cell.length_c   1.000
_cell.angle_alpha   90.00
_cell.angle_beta   90.00
_cell.angle_gamma   90.00
#
_symmetry.space_group_name_H-M   'P 1'
#
loop_
_entity.id
_entity.type
_entity.pdbx_description
1 polymer ?
#
loop_
_entity_poly.entity_id
_entity_poly.type
_entity_poly.pdbx_seq_one_letter_code
_entity_poly.pdbx_strand_id
1 'polypeptide(L)' 'MLSFQDFFIACAGFWKTERIYHSVLSDEIERSYTEFRVESLNLDEKTANFVWI' A
#
# COMPACT_ATOMS: atom_id res chain seq x y z
N MET A 1 -18.19 11.18 -3.11
CA MET A 1 -16.95 10.89 -2.36
C MET A 1 -17.22 9.69 -1.47
N LEU A 2 -16.35 8.69 -1.45
CA LEU A 2 -16.53 7.51 -0.60
C LEU A 2 -16.38 7.89 0.88
N SER A 3 -17.07 7.17 1.77
CA SER A 3 -16.76 7.27 3.20
C SER A 3 -15.36 6.71 3.46
N PHE A 4 -14.81 7.00 4.63
CA PHE A 4 -13.52 6.45 5.03
C PHE A 4 -13.51 4.92 4.96
N GLN A 5 -14.56 4.26 5.46
CA GLN A 5 -14.66 2.80 5.44
C GLN A 5 -14.80 2.25 4.01
N ASP A 6 -15.64 2.88 3.18
CA ASP A 6 -15.87 2.43 1.80
C ASP A 6 -14.63 2.59 0.93
N PHE A 7 -13.78 3.59 1.22
CA PHE A 7 -12.49 3.75 0.56
C PHE A 7 -11.58 2.53 0.78
N PHE A 8 -11.42 2.06 2.02
CA PHE A 8 -10.59 0.88 2.30
C PHE A 8 -11.18 -0.42 1.74
N ILE A 9 -12.51 -0.54 1.73
CA ILE A 9 -13.18 -1.67 1.09
C ILE A 9 -12.88 -1.68 -0.42
N ALA A 10 -12.93 -0.52 -1.08
CA ALA A 10 -12.62 -0.39 -2.50
C ALA A 10 -11.13 -0.66 -2.81
N CYS A 11 -10.23 -0.52 -1.84
CA CYS A 11 -8.82 -0.86 -1.99
C CYS A 11 -8.51 -2.37 -1.91
N ALA A 12 -9.43 -3.21 -1.43
CA ALA A 12 -9.18 -4.64 -1.31
C ALA A 12 -9.09 -5.30 -2.70
N GLY A 13 -8.12 -6.20 -2.87
CA GLY A 13 -7.90 -6.89 -4.14
C GLY A 13 -6.43 -7.02 -4.52
N PHE A 14 -6.19 -7.44 -5.76
CA PHE A 14 -4.85 -7.58 -6.32
C PHE A 14 -4.47 -6.34 -7.11
N TRP A 15 -3.31 -5.79 -6.80
CA TRP A 15 -2.79 -4.57 -7.40
C TRP A 15 -1.51 -4.87 -8.16
N LYS A 16 -1.44 -4.28 -9.35
CA LYS A 16 -0.20 -4.14 -10.12
C LYS A 16 0.12 -2.66 -10.15
N THR A 17 1.30 -2.30 -9.66
CA THR A 17 1.71 -0.90 -9.59
C THR A 17 3.04 -0.71 -10.27
N GLU A 18 3.11 0.33 -11.08
CA GLU A 18 4.36 0.92 -11.53
C GLU A 18 4.60 2.18 -10.71
N ARG A 19 5.81 2.30 -10.15
CA ARG A 19 6.22 3.45 -9.38
C ARG A 19 7.49 4.02 -9.98
N ILE A 20 7.50 5.34 -10.17
CA ILE A 20 8.64 6.08 -10.67
C ILE A 20 9.13 6.98 -9.55
N TYR A 21 10.38 6.83 -9.15
CA TYR A 21 11.04 7.67 -8.17
C TYR A 21 11.98 8.62 -8.89
N HIS A 22 11.92 9.90 -8.52
CA HIS A 22 12.82 10.93 -9.01
C HIS A 22 13.72 11.38 -7.86
N SER A 23 15.00 11.07 -7.93
CA SER A 23 16.00 11.59 -7.00
C SER A 23 16.51 12.93 -7.52
N VAL A 24 15.94 14.02 -7.00
CA VAL A 24 16.22 15.39 -7.46
C VAL A 24 17.68 15.79 -7.28
N LEU A 25 18.34 15.27 -6.24
CA LEU A 25 19.72 15.65 -5.90
C LEU A 25 20.76 14.90 -6.74
N SER A 26 20.47 13.67 -7.17
CA SER A 26 21.37 12.88 -8.02
C SER A 26 20.99 12.88 -9.49
N ASP A 27 19.88 13.54 -9.86
CA ASP A 27 19.27 13.50 -11.20
C ASP A 27 19.00 12.06 -11.70
N GLU A 28 18.66 11.18 -10.76
CA GLU A 28 18.40 9.77 -11.04
C GLU A 28 16.90 9.48 -11.08
N ILE A 29 16.52 8.57 -11.97
CA ILE A 29 15.15 8.07 -12.09
C ILE A 29 15.16 6.56 -11.91
N GLU A 30 14.45 6.08 -10.90
CA GLU A 30 14.23 4.66 -10.67
C GLU A 30 12.79 4.29 -11.04
N ARG A 31 12.61 3.13 -11.67
CA ARG A 31 11.29 2.55 -11.94
C ARG A 31 11.19 1.19 -11.29
N SER A 32 10.11 1.00 -10.56
CA SER A 32 9.82 -0.25 -9.86
C SER A 32 8.44 -0.76 -10.25
N TYR A 33 8.39 -2.05 -10.61
CA TYR A 33 7.15 -2.79 -10.79
C TYR A 33 6.91 -3.65 -9.55
N THR A 34 5.69 -3.60 -9.02
CA THR A 34 5.34 -4.41 -7.86
C THR A 34 3.92 -4.92 -8.00
N GLU A 35 3.73 -6.19 -7.65
CA GLU A 35 2.42 -6.80 -7.49
C GLU A 35 2.20 -7.10 -6.01
N PHE A 36 1.03 -6.77 -5.50
CA PHE A 36 0.67 -7.07 -4.11
C PHE A 36 -0.82 -7.27 -3.95
N ARG A 37 -1.21 -7.90 -2.84
CA ARG A 37 -2.61 -8.14 -2.48
C ARG A 37 -2.95 -7.35 -1.23
N VAL A 38 -4.07 -6.64 -1.28
CA VAL A 38 -4.65 -5.93 -0.14
C VAL A 38 -5.83 -6.75 0.35
N GLU A 39 -5.79 -7.11 1.64
CA GLU A 39 -6.83 -7.88 2.30
C GLU A 39 -7.34 -7.11 3.52
N SER A 40 -8.62 -7.34 3.87
CA SER A 40 -9.21 -6.73 5.05
C SER A 40 -8.65 -7.37 6.31
N LEU A 41 -8.20 -6.56 7.25
CA LEU A 41 -7.76 -7.06 8.55
C LEU A 41 -8.96 -7.56 9.37
N ASN A 42 -8.82 -8.74 9.95
CA ASN A 42 -9.73 -9.26 10.97
C ASN A 42 -9.49 -8.56 12.33
N LEU A 43 -10.33 -8.86 13.32
CA LEU A 43 -10.26 -8.19 14.63
C LEU A 43 -8.94 -8.46 15.35
N ASP A 44 -8.43 -9.68 15.27
CA ASP A 44 -7.21 -10.10 15.95
C ASP A 44 -5.99 -9.35 15.36
N GLU A 45 -5.93 -9.21 14.04
CA GLU A 45 -4.89 -8.46 13.32
C GLU A 45 -4.91 -6.97 13.64
N LYS A 46 -6.08 -6.38 13.88
CA LYS A 46 -6.20 -4.97 14.28
C LYS A 46 -5.70 -4.73 15.71
N THR A 47 -5.79 -5.73 16.57
CA THR A 47 -5.37 -5.66 17.97
C THR A 47 -3.93 -6.12 18.19
N ALA A 48 -3.26 -6.64 17.16
CA ALA A 48 -1.87 -7.01 17.23
C ALA A 48 -1.01 -5.75 17.44
N ASN A 49 -0.33 -5.67 18.59
CA ASN A 49 0.71 -4.69 18.83
C ASN A 49 1.89 -5.04 17.91
N PHE A 50 2.08 -4.27 16.84
CA PHE A 50 3.25 -4.38 15.98
C PHE A 50 4.50 -3.98 16.78
N VAL A 51 5.21 -4.97 17.32
CA VAL A 51 6.57 -4.80 17.82
C VAL A 51 7.48 -4.80 16.60
N TRP A 52 7.85 -3.61 16.13
CA TRP A 52 8.91 -3.44 15.14
C TRP A 52 10.23 -3.87 15.81
N ILE A 53 10.80 -4.99 15.36
CA ILE A 53 12.16 -5.43 15.70
C ILE A 53 13.13 -4.88 14.65
#